data_AF-A0A965HT66-F1
#
_entry.id   AF-A0A965HT66-F1
#
_cell.length_a   1.000
_cell.length_b   1.000
_cell.length_c   1.000
_cell.angle_alpha   90.00
_cell.angle_beta   90.00
_cell.angle_gamma   90.00
#
_symmetry.space_group_name_H-M   'P 1'
#
loop_
_entity.id
_entity.type
_entity.pdbx_description
1 polymer ?
#
loop_
_entity_poly.entity_id
_entity_poly.type
_entity_poly.pdbx_seq_one_letter_code
_entity_poly.pdbx_strand_id
1 'polypeptide(L)'
;MLKPDPSRLGSRLFRLIAKGEIVTYGYVAVLLLVISGAISIYLVQFILTAMLNHQPFFSTLISVINEVLLILIVMEILRTVTRLLVSPAHDVSIADLVPFLVIAGISVTRRILTIGAGLSVQETEGHNLDPMKFTQSMTELLVSGVIIVLVSVSLWLIHRKAPAKAV
;
A
#
# COMPACT_ATOMS: atom_id res chain seq x y z
N MET A 1 39.62 -4.23 39.85
CA MET A 1 38.88 -4.62 38.63
C MET A 1 37.41 -4.23 38.79
N LEU A 2 37.02 -3.06 38.29
CA LEU A 2 35.61 -2.63 38.28
C LEU A 2 34.86 -3.40 37.19
N LYS A 3 33.87 -4.20 37.59
CA LYS A 3 32.93 -4.85 36.67
C LYS A 3 31.93 -3.78 36.19
N PRO A 4 31.84 -3.50 34.88
CA PRO A 4 30.94 -2.47 34.37
C PRO A 4 29.48 -2.89 34.60
N ASP A 5 28.70 -1.97 35.15
CA ASP A 5 27.29 -2.14 35.52
C ASP A 5 26.41 -2.26 34.24
N PRO A 6 25.78 -3.42 33.97
CA PRO A 6 25.06 -3.69 32.72
C PRO A 6 23.75 -2.91 32.56
N SER A 7 23.27 -2.21 33.59
CA SER A 7 21.98 -1.49 33.58
C SER A 7 22.02 -0.15 32.84
N ARG A 8 23.17 0.52 32.79
CA ARG A 8 23.32 1.87 32.22
C ARG A 8 23.59 1.89 30.71
N LEU A 9 24.19 0.84 30.17
CA LEU A 9 24.42 0.72 28.71
C LEU A 9 23.11 0.43 27.97
N GLY A 10 22.27 -0.47 28.51
CA GLY A 10 20.96 -0.78 27.94
C GLY A 10 20.10 0.47 27.79
N SER A 11 19.94 1.27 28.84
CA SER A 11 19.06 2.46 28.82
C SER A 11 19.52 3.61 27.88
N ARG A 12 20.81 3.66 27.52
CA ARG A 12 21.32 4.59 26.49
C ARG A 12 21.13 4.04 25.08
N LEU A 13 21.38 2.74 24.87
CA LEU A 13 21.14 2.07 23.60
C LEU A 13 19.66 2.05 23.25
N PHE A 14 18.77 1.71 24.19
CA PHE A 14 17.32 1.76 23.97
C PHE A 14 16.82 3.16 23.60
N ARG A 15 17.37 4.23 24.21
CA ARG A 15 17.03 5.60 23.84
C ARG A 15 17.54 6.01 22.46
N LEU A 16 18.68 5.49 22.03
CA LEU A 16 19.22 5.75 20.69
C LEU A 16 18.44 4.97 19.62
N ILE A 17 18.05 3.72 19.91
CA ILE A 17 17.22 2.89 19.03
C ILE A 17 15.84 3.52 18.86
N ALA A 18 15.18 3.91 19.96
CA ALA A 18 13.86 4.56 19.90
C ALA A 18 13.89 5.90 19.13
N LYS A 19 14.96 6.69 19.28
CA LYS A 19 15.15 7.91 18.48
C LYS A 19 15.38 7.60 17.00
N GLY A 20 16.16 6.56 16.70
CA GLY A 20 16.39 6.10 15.33
C GLY A 20 15.10 5.68 14.63
N GLU A 21 14.25 4.95 15.33
CA GLU A 21 12.95 4.48 14.82
C GLU A 21 12.03 5.65 14.40
N ILE A 22 11.87 6.64 15.28
CA ILE A 22 11.06 7.85 14.98
C ILE A 22 11.61 8.60 13.75
N VAL A 23 12.93 8.75 13.66
CA VAL A 23 13.57 9.43 12.51
C VAL A 23 13.32 8.65 11.22
N THR A 24 13.45 7.32 11.24
CA THR A 24 13.23 6.50 10.05
C THR A 24 11.79 6.55 9.56
N TYR A 25 10.80 6.43 10.45
CA TYR A 25 9.40 6.52 10.06
C TYR A 25 9.01 7.94 9.60
N GLY A 26 9.57 8.98 10.24
CA GLY A 26 9.38 10.36 9.81
C GLY A 26 9.91 10.59 8.40
N TYR A 27 11.10 10.05 8.09
CA TYR A 27 11.67 10.08 6.75
C TYR A 27 10.77 9.38 5.72
N VAL A 28 10.28 8.17 6.03
CA VAL A 28 9.37 7.42 5.14
C VAL A 28 8.08 8.20 4.91
N ALA A 29 7.51 8.82 5.94
CA ALA A 29 6.29 9.61 5.82
C ALA A 29 6.49 10.82 4.87
N VAL A 30 7.60 11.55 5.00
CA VAL A 30 7.93 12.67 4.11
C VAL A 30 8.12 12.18 2.67
N LEU A 31 8.83 11.06 2.48
CA LEU A 31 9.07 10.48 1.16
C LEU A 31 7.77 10.05 0.48
N LEU A 32 6.87 9.39 1.21
CA LEU A 32 5.54 9.01 0.71
C LEU A 32 4.70 10.24 0.34
N LEU A 33 4.76 11.31 1.13
CA LEU A 33 4.07 12.57 0.85
C LEU A 33 4.59 13.20 -0.45
N VAL A 34 5.91 13.26 -0.64
CA VAL A 34 6.52 13.78 -1.87
C VAL A 34 6.13 12.96 -3.09
N ILE A 35 6.16 11.62 -2.99
CA ILE A 35 5.75 10.73 -4.07
C ILE A 35 4.27 10.93 -4.43
N SER A 36 3.39 10.96 -3.42
CA SER A 36 1.97 11.20 -3.62
C SER A 36 1.71 12.54 -4.31
N GLY A 37 2.42 13.59 -3.90
CA GLY A 37 2.34 14.91 -4.53
C GLY A 37 2.83 14.90 -5.98
N ALA A 38 3.96 14.24 -6.25
CA ALA A 38 4.52 14.13 -7.60
C ALA A 38 3.56 13.38 -8.57
N ILE A 39 2.99 12.26 -8.13
CA ILE A 39 2.01 11.50 -8.92
C ILE A 39 0.76 12.35 -9.18
N SER A 40 0.28 13.09 -8.17
CA SER A 40 -0.86 13.99 -8.34
C SER A 40 -0.62 15.10 -9.36
N ILE A 41 0.58 15.70 -9.36
CA ILE A 41 0.95 16.74 -10.33
C ILE A 41 1.03 16.14 -11.74
N TYR A 42 1.69 14.98 -11.87
CA TYR A 42 1.78 14.25 -13.14
C TYR A 42 0.40 13.91 -13.70
N LEU A 43 -0.52 13.44 -12.85
CA LEU A 43 -1.88 13.11 -13.26
C LEU A 43 -2.64 14.32 -13.80
N VAL A 44 -2.50 15.48 -13.16
CA VAL A 44 -3.12 16.73 -13.65
C VAL A 44 -2.57 17.12 -15.02
N GLN A 45 -1.26 17.02 -15.22
CA GLN A 45 -0.64 17.27 -16.52
C GLN A 45 -1.13 16.28 -17.58
N PHE A 46 -1.20 15.00 -17.25
CA PHE A 46 -1.71 13.96 -18.14
C PHE A 46 -3.15 14.24 -18.60
N ILE A 47 -4.04 14.60 -17.68
CA ILE A 47 -5.44 14.92 -18.00
C ILE A 47 -5.53 16.13 -18.93
N LEU A 48 -4.77 17.20 -18.65
CA LEU A 48 -4.73 18.39 -19.48
C LEU A 48 -4.27 18.04 -20.91
N THR A 49 -3.16 17.32 -21.04
CA THR A 49 -2.63 16.93 -22.35
C THR A 49 -3.58 15.98 -23.11
N ALA A 50 -4.22 15.04 -22.42
CA ALA A 50 -5.18 14.12 -23.03
C ALA A 50 -6.42 14.85 -23.58
N MET A 51 -6.91 15.88 -22.86
CA MET A 51 -8.02 16.73 -23.31
C MET A 51 -7.64 17.55 -24.55
N LEU A 52 -6.42 18.11 -24.61
CA LEU A 52 -5.96 18.85 -25.78
C LEU A 52 -5.82 17.94 -27.02
N ASN A 53 -5.29 16.73 -26.82
CA ASN A 53 -4.95 15.82 -27.92
C ASN A 53 -6.09 14.88 -28.36
N HIS A 54 -7.32 15.06 -27.84
CA HIS A 54 -8.50 14.27 -28.21
C HIS A 54 -8.27 12.75 -28.10
N GLN A 55 -7.58 12.32 -27.04
CA GLN A 55 -7.29 10.90 -26.79
C GLN A 55 -8.58 10.09 -26.53
N PRO A 56 -8.58 8.76 -26.78
CA PRO A 56 -9.74 7.92 -26.52
C PRO A 56 -10.16 8.01 -25.05
N PHE A 57 -11.43 8.36 -24.84
CA PHE A 57 -12.00 8.68 -23.53
C PHE A 57 -11.86 7.53 -22.53
N PHE A 58 -12.20 6.30 -22.94
CA PHE A 58 -12.20 5.13 -22.06
C PHE A 58 -10.80 4.74 -21.59
N SER A 59 -9.83 4.72 -22.51
CA SER A 59 -8.42 4.45 -22.18
C SER A 59 -7.86 5.52 -21.22
N THR A 60 -8.14 6.79 -21.49
CA THR A 60 -7.74 7.91 -20.62
C THR A 60 -8.37 7.78 -19.23
N LEU A 61 -9.67 7.47 -19.16
CA LEU A 61 -10.41 7.34 -17.90
C LEU A 61 -9.84 6.24 -17.00
N ILE A 62 -9.51 5.08 -17.58
CA ILE A 62 -8.94 3.96 -16.81
C ILE A 62 -7.53 4.29 -16.33
N SER A 63 -6.73 4.96 -17.15
CA SER A 63 -5.41 5.45 -16.72
C SER A 63 -5.55 6.41 -15.54
N VAL A 64 -6.49 7.36 -15.60
CA VAL A 64 -6.75 8.31 -14.52
C VAL A 64 -7.20 7.59 -13.24
N ILE A 65 -8.16 6.67 -13.34
CA ILE A 65 -8.64 5.89 -12.19
C ILE A 65 -7.48 5.11 -11.55
N ASN A 66 -6.62 4.49 -12.35
CA ASN A 66 -5.47 3.73 -11.87
C ASN A 66 -4.47 4.60 -11.09
N GLU A 67 -4.20 5.82 -11.56
CA GLU A 67 -3.33 6.78 -10.87
C GLU A 67 -3.98 7.33 -9.59
N VAL A 68 -5.27 7.63 -9.61
CA VAL A 68 -6.00 8.04 -8.39
C VAL A 68 -5.98 6.93 -7.34
N LEU A 69 -6.23 5.68 -7.75
CA LEU A 69 -6.11 4.51 -6.86
C LEU A 69 -4.69 4.35 -6.30
N LEU A 70 -3.65 4.65 -7.08
CA LEU A 70 -2.26 4.64 -6.61
C LEU A 70 -2.05 5.69 -5.52
N ILE A 71 -2.50 6.92 -5.76
CA ILE A 71 -2.44 8.02 -4.79
C ILE A 71 -3.16 7.62 -3.50
N LEU A 72 -4.35 7.03 -3.60
CA LEU A 72 -5.12 6.56 -2.44
C LEU A 72 -4.36 5.50 -1.64
N ILE A 73 -3.69 4.54 -2.30
CA ILE A 73 -2.83 3.57 -1.60
C ILE A 73 -1.67 4.26 -0.88
N VAL A 74 -0.98 5.18 -1.55
CA VAL A 74 0.15 5.90 -0.94
C VAL A 74 -0.32 6.69 0.28
N MET A 75 -1.49 7.33 0.19
CA MET A 75 -2.09 8.07 1.30
C MET A 75 -2.55 7.15 2.44
N GLU A 76 -3.02 5.95 2.15
CA GLU A 76 -3.38 4.97 3.17
C GLU A 76 -2.14 4.41 3.88
N ILE A 77 -1.05 4.17 3.13
CA ILE A 77 0.26 3.82 3.71
C ILE A 77 0.74 4.97 4.60
N LEU A 78 0.68 6.21 4.12
CA LEU A 78 1.05 7.39 4.89
C LEU A 78 0.24 7.50 6.18
N ARG A 79 -1.08 7.27 6.13
CA ARG A 79 -1.95 7.22 7.32
C ARG A 79 -1.49 6.14 8.31
N THR A 80 -1.03 5.00 7.83
CA THR A 80 -0.55 3.92 8.70
C THR A 80 0.83 4.22 9.29
N VAL A 81 1.77 4.71 8.49
CA VAL A 81 3.11 5.13 8.95
C VAL A 81 2.99 6.26 9.97
N THR A 82 2.12 7.25 9.74
CA THR A 82 1.89 8.35 10.69
C THR A 82 1.18 7.88 11.96
N ARG A 83 0.29 6.89 11.90
CA ARG A 83 -0.31 6.29 13.09
C ARG A 83 0.75 5.59 13.96
N LEU A 84 1.68 4.88 13.35
CA LEU A 84 2.80 4.22 14.04
C LEU A 84 3.76 5.24 14.67
N LEU A 85 3.98 6.38 14.02
CA LEU A 85 4.75 7.49 14.60
C LEU A 85 4.12 8.05 15.88
N VAL A 86 2.80 8.14 15.95
CA VAL A 86 2.06 8.78 17.06
C VAL A 86 1.80 7.80 18.22
N SER A 87 1.77 6.49 17.95
CA SER A 87 1.63 5.45 18.97
C SER A 87 2.83 4.51 18.91
N PRO A 88 3.97 4.85 19.55
CA PRO A 88 5.09 3.95 19.73
C PRO A 88 4.68 2.81 20.68
N ALA A 89 3.96 1.83 20.15
CA ALA A 89 3.59 0.62 20.88
C ALA A 89 4.90 -0.13 21.18
N HIS A 90 5.31 -0.10 22.44
CA HIS A 90 6.53 -0.77 22.89
C HIS A 90 6.38 -2.31 22.93
N ASP A 91 5.18 -2.83 22.67
CA ASP A 91 4.89 -4.25 22.55
C ASP A 91 4.18 -4.50 21.21
N VAL A 92 4.92 -4.91 20.18
CA VAL A 92 4.35 -5.28 18.86
C VAL A 92 3.50 -6.53 19.04
N SER A 93 2.19 -6.36 19.15
CA SER A 93 1.23 -7.44 19.21
C SER A 93 0.79 -7.82 17.80
N ILE A 94 0.28 -9.05 17.64
CA ILE A 94 -0.29 -9.52 16.37
C ILE A 94 -1.42 -8.58 15.87
N ALA A 95 -2.08 -7.86 16.78
CA ALA A 95 -3.09 -6.86 16.46
C ALA A 95 -2.53 -5.63 15.71
N ASP A 96 -1.24 -5.30 15.87
CA ASP A 96 -0.61 -4.16 15.20
C ASP A 96 -0.34 -4.43 13.72
N LEU A 97 -0.45 -5.69 13.27
CA LEU A 97 -0.36 -6.08 11.86
C LEU A 97 -1.66 -5.83 11.10
N VAL A 98 -2.79 -5.62 11.78
CA VAL A 98 -4.10 -5.42 11.13
C VAL A 98 -4.08 -4.25 10.13
N PRO A 99 -3.56 -3.04 10.46
CA PRO A 99 -3.48 -1.94 9.50
C PRO A 99 -2.65 -2.27 8.25
N PHE A 100 -1.52 -2.97 8.41
CA PHE A 100 -0.69 -3.41 7.28
C PHE A 100 -1.41 -4.41 6.39
N LEU A 101 -2.16 -5.32 7.00
CA LEU A 101 -2.89 -6.36 6.28
C LEU A 101 -4.09 -5.78 5.51
N VAL A 102 -4.76 -4.76 6.07
CA VAL A 102 -5.79 -3.97 5.37
C VAL A 102 -5.20 -3.25 4.16
N ILE A 103 -4.02 -2.60 4.31
CA ILE A 103 -3.32 -1.98 3.17
C ILE A 103 -3.00 -3.00 2.09
N ALA A 104 -2.51 -4.19 2.47
CA ALA A 104 -2.23 -5.26 1.52
C ALA A 104 -3.50 -5.65 0.75
N GLY A 105 -4.64 -5.76 1.44
CA GLY A 105 -5.94 -6.02 0.81
C GLY A 105 -6.36 -4.94 -0.19
N ILE A 106 -6.23 -3.65 0.18
CA ILE A 106 -6.56 -2.52 -0.71
C ILE A 106 -5.66 -2.53 -1.95
N SER A 107 -4.36 -2.75 -1.77
CA SER A 107 -3.37 -2.79 -2.85
C SER A 107 -3.67 -3.90 -3.87
N VAL A 108 -3.98 -5.10 -3.38
CA VAL A 108 -4.34 -6.24 -4.22
C VAL A 108 -5.67 -6.01 -4.94
N THR A 109 -6.66 -5.45 -4.24
CA THR A 109 -7.96 -5.12 -4.85
C THR A 109 -7.81 -4.12 -5.98
N ARG A 110 -6.98 -3.07 -5.80
CA ARG A 110 -6.64 -2.16 -6.91
C ARG A 110 -6.05 -2.91 -8.09
N ARG A 111 -5.06 -3.77 -7.86
CA ARG A 111 -4.39 -4.48 -8.95
C ARG A 111 -5.36 -5.34 -9.75
N ILE A 112 -6.31 -6.00 -9.08
CA ILE A 112 -7.39 -6.76 -9.73
C ILE A 112 -8.26 -5.82 -10.59
N LEU A 113 -8.70 -4.67 -10.04
CA LEU A 113 -9.50 -3.69 -10.77
C LEU A 113 -8.78 -3.12 -12.00
N THR A 114 -7.50 -2.78 -11.86
CA THR A 114 -6.69 -2.24 -12.96
C THR A 114 -6.48 -3.27 -14.06
N ILE A 115 -6.13 -4.52 -13.72
CA ILE A 115 -5.96 -5.60 -14.70
C ILE A 115 -7.29 -5.90 -15.40
N GLY A 116 -8.38 -6.02 -14.64
CA GLY A 116 -9.71 -6.27 -15.19
C GLY A 116 -10.16 -5.17 -16.16
N ALA A 117 -10.04 -3.90 -15.75
CA ALA A 117 -10.40 -2.78 -16.60
C ALA A 117 -9.51 -2.68 -17.86
N GLY A 118 -8.21 -2.95 -17.72
CA GLY A 118 -7.27 -2.97 -18.84
C GLY A 118 -7.59 -4.06 -19.88
N LEU A 119 -8.03 -5.24 -19.42
CA LEU A 119 -8.48 -6.32 -20.31
C LEU A 119 -9.79 -5.96 -21.03
N SER A 120 -10.76 -5.35 -20.33
CA SER A 120 -12.04 -4.93 -20.93
C SER A 120 -11.87 -3.88 -22.04
N VAL A 121 -10.93 -2.94 -21.89
CA VAL A 121 -10.64 -1.95 -22.95
C VAL A 121 -10.01 -2.61 -24.17
N GLN A 122 -9.04 -3.50 -23.97
CA GLN A 122 -8.38 -4.18 -25.09
C GLN A 122 -9.36 -5.02 -25.90
N GLU A 123 -10.32 -5.67 -25.22
CA GLU A 123 -11.43 -6.38 -25.86
C GLU A 123 -12.36 -5.43 -26.64
N THR A 124 -12.71 -4.28 -26.05
CA THR A 124 -13.64 -3.30 -26.65
C THR A 124 -13.02 -2.56 -27.84
N GLU A 125 -11.72 -2.28 -27.82
CA GLU A 125 -11.01 -1.56 -28.89
C GLU A 125 -10.63 -2.46 -30.09
N GLY A 126 -11.06 -3.74 -30.09
CA GLY A 126 -10.87 -4.64 -31.23
C GLY A 126 -9.41 -5.00 -31.52
N HIS A 127 -8.49 -4.70 -30.59
CA HIS A 127 -7.10 -5.13 -30.70
C HIS A 127 -7.08 -6.64 -30.47
N ASN A 128 -6.54 -7.40 -31.44
CA ASN A 128 -6.32 -8.84 -31.24
C ASN A 128 -5.50 -9.03 -29.97
N LEU A 129 -6.14 -9.60 -28.94
CA LEU A 129 -5.50 -9.93 -27.68
C LEU A 129 -4.35 -10.89 -28.01
N ASP A 130 -3.12 -10.41 -27.88
CA ASP A 130 -1.95 -11.26 -27.96
C ASP A 130 -2.12 -12.35 -26.88
N PRO A 131 -2.22 -13.65 -27.27
CA PRO A 131 -2.46 -14.74 -26.33
C PRO A 131 -1.45 -14.75 -25.17
N MET A 132 -0.23 -14.24 -25.42
CA MET A 132 0.81 -14.13 -24.41
C MET A 132 0.49 -13.07 -23.36
N LYS A 133 0.04 -11.87 -23.76
CA LYS A 133 -0.35 -10.79 -22.84
C LYS A 133 -1.63 -11.11 -22.06
N PHE A 134 -2.57 -11.80 -22.70
CA PHE A 134 -3.78 -12.28 -22.04
C PHE A 134 -3.44 -13.29 -20.95
N THR A 135 -2.62 -14.30 -21.27
CA THR A 135 -2.19 -15.31 -20.29
C THR A 135 -1.43 -14.68 -19.13
N GLN A 136 -0.53 -13.74 -19.41
CA GLN A 136 0.17 -12.99 -18.35
C GLN A 136 -0.81 -12.25 -17.44
N SER A 137 -1.72 -11.45 -18.02
CA SER A 137 -2.73 -10.71 -17.24
C SER A 137 -3.60 -11.65 -16.40
N MET A 138 -3.98 -12.82 -16.95
CA MET A 138 -4.74 -13.83 -16.23
C MET A 138 -3.95 -14.42 -15.05
N THR A 139 -2.66 -14.71 -15.24
CA THR A 139 -1.80 -15.18 -14.14
C THR A 139 -1.62 -14.13 -13.05
N GLU A 140 -1.45 -12.85 -13.41
CA GLU A 140 -1.35 -11.76 -12.45
C GLU A 140 -2.66 -11.56 -11.67
N LEU A 141 -3.80 -11.71 -12.34
CA LEU A 141 -5.12 -11.64 -11.72
C LEU A 141 -5.34 -12.82 -10.76
N LEU A 142 -4.93 -14.03 -11.15
CA LEU A 142 -5.00 -15.22 -10.30
C LEU A 142 -4.11 -15.07 -9.05
N VAL A 143 -2.86 -14.63 -9.21
CA VAL A 143 -1.95 -14.37 -8.09
C VAL A 143 -2.55 -13.33 -7.15
N SER A 144 -3.08 -12.23 -7.69
CA SER A 144 -3.76 -11.21 -6.89
C SER A 144 -4.99 -11.79 -6.17
N GLY A 145 -5.77 -12.64 -6.83
CA GLY A 145 -6.89 -13.39 -6.26
C GLY A 145 -6.48 -14.29 -5.08
N VAL A 146 -5.35 -14.98 -5.18
CA VAL A 146 -4.82 -15.80 -4.09
C VAL A 146 -4.38 -14.92 -2.92
N ILE A 147 -3.69 -13.80 -3.18
CA ILE A 147 -3.23 -12.90 -2.13
C ILE A 147 -4.41 -12.31 -1.36
N ILE A 148 -5.50 -11.90 -2.01
CA ILE A 148 -6.66 -11.36 -1.29
C ILE A 148 -7.29 -12.40 -0.36
N VAL A 149 -7.38 -13.67 -0.80
CA VAL A 149 -7.85 -14.77 0.05
C VAL A 149 -6.94 -14.95 1.26
N LEU A 150 -5.61 -14.94 1.07
CA LEU A 150 -4.64 -15.03 2.17
C LEU A 150 -4.77 -13.88 3.17
N VAL A 151 -4.96 -12.64 2.67
CA VAL A 151 -5.20 -11.45 3.48
C VAL A 151 -6.49 -11.60 4.29
N SER A 152 -7.59 -12.02 3.65
CA SER A 152 -8.88 -12.24 4.31
C SER A 152 -8.80 -13.33 5.39
N VAL A 153 -8.15 -14.45 5.11
CA VAL A 153 -7.94 -15.54 6.08
C VAL A 153 -7.09 -15.06 7.25
N SER A 154 -6.04 -14.29 6.97
CA SER A 154 -5.15 -13.74 8.01
C SER A 154 -5.92 -12.77 8.93
N LEU A 155 -6.72 -11.86 8.38
CA LEU A 155 -7.57 -10.96 9.18
C LEU A 155 -8.58 -11.74 10.01
N TRP A 156 -9.21 -12.77 9.43
CA TRP A 156 -10.15 -13.62 10.14
C TRP A 156 -9.51 -14.36 11.32
N LEU A 157 -8.30 -14.90 11.14
CA LEU A 157 -7.54 -15.56 12.21
C LEU A 157 -7.15 -14.59 13.33
N ILE A 158 -6.73 -13.38 12.98
CA ILE A 158 -6.35 -12.35 13.97
C ILE A 158 -7.56 -11.93 14.79
N HIS A 159 -8.70 -11.64 14.15
CA HIS A 159 -9.93 -11.27 14.86
C HIS A 159 -10.47 -12.41 15.74
N ARG A 160 -10.28 -13.67 15.34
CA ARG A 160 -10.71 -14.82 16.15
C ARG A 160 -9.82 -15.04 17.38
N LYS A 161 -8.53 -14.70 17.30
CA LYS A 161 -7.54 -14.91 18.38
C LYS A 161 -7.37 -13.71 19.29
N ALA A 162 -7.83 -12.52 18.91
CA ALA A 162 -7.93 -11.39 19.81
C ALA A 162 -9.01 -11.73 20.87
N PRO A 163 -8.66 -11.94 22.15
CA PRO A 163 -9.69 -12.10 23.16
C PRO A 163 -10.54 -10.84 23.15
N ALA A 164 -11.86 -11.01 23.11
CA ALA A 164 -12.80 -9.94 23.41
C ALA A 164 -12.38 -9.32 24.75
N LYS A 165 -11.70 -8.17 24.70
CA LYS A 165 -11.57 -7.32 25.87
C LYS A 165 -12.99 -6.87 26.17
N ALA A 166 -13.59 -7.52 27.15
CA ALA A 166 -14.90 -7.18 27.66
C ALA A 166 -14.88 -5.73 28.15
N VAL A 167 -15.84 -4.96 27.64
CA VAL A 167 -16.35 -3.66 28.13
C VAL A 167 -15.42 -2.46 27.98
#